data_AF-A0A7W2IVJ0-F1
#
_entry.id   AF-A0A7W2IVJ0-F1
#
_cell.length_a   1.000
_cell.length_b   1.000
_cell.length_c   1.000
_cell.angle_alpha   90.00
_cell.angle_beta   90.00
_cell.angle_gamma   90.00
#
_symmetry.space_group_name_H-M   'P 1'
#
loop_
_entity.id
_entity.type
_entity.pdbx_description
1 polymer ?
#
loop_
_entity_poly.entity_id
_entity_poly.type
_entity_poly.pdbx_seq_one_letter_code
_entity_poly.pdbx_strand_id
1 'polypeptide(L)'
;MSNRAYLVFCIGVFGLFVAVSALKKEEYFSGSIYSAECVETGKSEISVALTVVDGNKKGTFHFGLNDYLCRDSLVFFKSGSNVNIKFKSINGWFHNVEQISLDGKNLRLRGH
;
A
#
# COMPACT_ATOMS: atom_id res chain seq x y z
N MET A 1 -21.41 34.05 -0.82
CA MET A 1 -21.13 33.32 -2.08
C MET A 1 -22.45 32.93 -2.72
N SER A 2 -22.66 33.21 -4.00
CA SER A 2 -23.90 32.86 -4.72
C SER A 2 -24.03 31.34 -4.85
N ASN A 3 -25.24 30.80 -4.63
CA ASN A 3 -25.54 29.37 -4.79
C ASN A 3 -25.05 28.78 -6.12
N ARG A 4 -24.98 29.60 -7.19
CA ARG A 4 -24.47 29.18 -8.49
C ARG A 4 -22.96 28.88 -8.49
N ALA A 5 -22.16 29.68 -7.79
CA ALA A 5 -20.71 29.45 -7.71
C ALA A 5 -20.38 28.19 -6.88
N TYR A 6 -21.16 27.93 -5.83
CA TYR A 6 -21.04 26.71 -5.03
C TYR A 6 -21.36 25.46 -5.86
N LEU A 7 -22.42 25.53 -6.68
CA LEU A 7 -22.86 24.40 -7.51
C LEU A 7 -21.83 24.05 -8.61
N VAL A 8 -21.23 25.06 -9.25
CA VAL A 8 -20.14 24.86 -10.22
C VAL A 8 -18.91 24.26 -9.54
N PHE A 9 -18.55 24.75 -8.34
CA PHE A 9 -17.44 24.19 -7.57
C PHE A 9 -17.69 22.73 -7.19
N CYS A 10 -18.90 22.38 -6.74
CA CYS A 10 -19.26 20.99 -6.43
C CYS A 10 -19.13 20.09 -7.66
N ILE A 11 -19.68 20.48 -8.81
CA ILE A 11 -19.56 19.68 -10.05
C ILE A 11 -18.10 19.49 -10.45
N GLY A 12 -17.28 20.55 -10.37
CA GLY A 12 -15.85 20.47 -10.68
C GLY A 12 -15.10 19.51 -9.75
N VAL A 13 -15.32 19.60 -8.44
CA VAL A 13 -14.69 18.71 -7.45
C VAL A 13 -15.15 17.27 -7.62
N PHE A 14 -16.45 17.03 -7.87
CA PHE A 14 -16.97 15.68 -8.14
C PHE A 14 -16.38 15.09 -9.43
N GLY A 15 -16.31 15.87 -10.51
CA GLY A 15 -15.69 15.43 -11.77
C GLY A 15 -14.22 15.05 -11.58
N LEU A 16 -13.47 15.87 -10.85
CA LEU A 16 -12.07 15.57 -10.51
C LEU A 16 -11.96 14.28 -9.66
N PHE A 17 -12.84 14.11 -8.68
CA PHE A 17 -12.83 12.92 -7.81
C PHE A 17 -13.13 11.62 -8.57
N VAL A 18 -14.08 11.67 -9.51
CA VAL A 18 -14.41 10.52 -10.38
C VAL A 18 -13.22 10.19 -11.29
N ALA A 19 -12.59 11.19 -11.89
CA ALA A 19 -11.40 10.99 -12.72
C ALA A 19 -10.23 10.35 -11.94
N VAL A 20 -9.94 10.85 -10.73
CA VAL A 20 -8.90 10.28 -9.87
C VAL A 20 -9.24 8.84 -9.44
N SER A 21 -10.53 8.56 -9.19
CA SER A 21 -10.98 7.22 -8.82
C SER A 21 -10.85 6.23 -9.97
N ALA A 22 -11.13 6.65 -11.22
CA ALA A 22 -10.95 5.82 -12.41
C ALA A 22 -9.47 5.49 -12.71
N LEU A 23 -8.54 6.30 -12.20
CA LEU A 23 -7.10 6.06 -12.34
C LEU A 23 -6.54 5.06 -11.32
N LYS A 24 -7.31 4.73 -10.26
CA LYS A 24 -6.91 3.70 -9.30
C LYS A 24 -7.06 2.32 -9.94
N LYS A 25 -5.96 1.59 -10.05
CA LYS A 25 -5.96 0.21 -10.53
C LYS A 25 -5.61 -0.72 -9.39
N GLU A 26 -6.35 -1.81 -9.30
CA GLU A 26 -6.01 -2.91 -8.40
C GLU A 26 -4.93 -3.77 -9.06
N GLU A 27 -3.86 -4.01 -8.33
CA GLU A 27 -2.68 -4.72 -8.80
C GLU A 27 -2.21 -5.76 -7.78
N TYR A 28 -1.45 -6.72 -8.28
CA TYR A 28 -0.97 -7.87 -7.52
C TYR A 28 0.51 -8.07 -7.78
N PHE A 29 1.27 -8.33 -6.73
CA PHE A 29 2.67 -8.71 -6.80
C PHE A 29 2.92 -9.92 -5.91
N SER A 30 3.45 -10.97 -6.50
CA SER A 30 3.76 -12.22 -5.83
C SER A 30 5.23 -12.54 -6.07
N GLY A 31 5.94 -12.97 -5.03
CA GLY A 31 7.35 -13.32 -5.15
C GLY A 31 7.97 -13.69 -3.82
N SER A 32 9.29 -13.77 -3.81
CA SER A 32 10.07 -14.04 -2.59
C SER A 32 10.50 -12.74 -1.92
N ILE A 33 10.46 -12.71 -0.60
CA ILE A 33 10.97 -11.59 0.20
C ILE A 33 12.47 -11.49 -0.01
N TYR A 34 12.95 -10.32 -0.41
CA TYR A 34 14.36 -10.00 -0.50
C TYR A 34 14.86 -9.40 0.82
N SER A 35 14.20 -8.35 1.29
CA SER A 35 14.51 -7.66 2.54
C SER A 35 13.26 -7.03 3.15
N ALA A 36 13.30 -6.80 4.46
CA ALA A 36 12.28 -6.07 5.20
C ALA A 36 12.97 -5.13 6.18
N GLU A 37 12.56 -3.87 6.19
CA GLU A 37 13.16 -2.83 7.03
C GLU A 37 12.08 -2.00 7.70
N CYS A 38 12.41 -1.43 8.86
CA CYS A 38 11.54 -0.46 9.51
C CYS A 38 11.86 0.94 9.01
N VAL A 39 10.83 1.62 8.55
CA VAL A 39 10.90 3.01 8.08
C VAL A 39 9.98 3.88 8.91
N GLU A 40 10.50 5.02 9.31
CA GLU A 40 9.69 6.08 9.92
C GLU A 40 8.96 6.81 8.79
N THR A 41 7.63 6.75 8.80
CA THR A 41 6.83 7.64 7.96
C THR A 41 6.59 8.93 8.74
N GLY A 42 6.57 10.09 8.08
CA GLY A 42 6.47 11.42 8.71
C GLY A 42 5.24 11.67 9.61
N LYS A 43 4.40 10.65 9.85
CA LYS A 43 3.33 10.61 10.84
C LYS A 43 3.62 9.53 11.90
N SER A 44 4.81 9.54 12.51
CA SER A 44 5.21 8.79 13.73
C SER A 44 4.82 7.30 13.84
N GLU A 45 4.41 6.66 12.76
CA GLU A 45 3.99 5.26 12.75
C GLU A 45 5.04 4.44 12.01
N ILE A 46 5.79 3.66 12.80
CA ILE A 46 6.83 2.76 12.30
C ILE A 46 6.18 1.78 11.32
N SER A 47 6.55 1.90 10.05
CA SER A 47 6.01 1.10 8.95
C SER A 47 7.06 0.13 8.45
N VAL A 48 6.62 -0.99 7.87
CA VAL A 48 7.49 -1.97 7.22
C VAL A 48 7.66 -1.54 5.76
N ALA A 49 8.91 -1.44 5.31
CA ALA A 49 9.29 -1.41 3.91
C ALA A 49 9.68 -2.84 3.51
N LEU A 50 8.82 -3.53 2.77
CA LEU A 50 9.03 -4.89 2.30
C LEU A 50 9.46 -4.88 0.83
N THR A 51 10.62 -5.43 0.56
CA THR A 51 11.13 -5.59 -0.80
C THR A 51 10.95 -7.03 -1.25
N VAL A 52 10.26 -7.21 -2.36
CA VAL A 52 9.90 -8.51 -2.94
C VAL A 52 10.47 -8.62 -4.35
N VAL A 53 10.99 -9.79 -4.67
CA VAL A 53 11.55 -10.10 -5.99
C VAL A 53 10.79 -11.26 -6.64
N ASP A 54 10.56 -11.13 -7.94
CA ASP A 54 9.96 -12.14 -8.80
C ASP A 54 10.75 -12.21 -10.12
N GLY A 55 11.66 -13.18 -10.21
CA GLY A 55 12.65 -13.24 -11.29
C GLY A 55 13.48 -11.97 -11.39
N ASN A 56 13.36 -11.25 -12.51
CA ASN A 56 14.05 -9.98 -12.75
C ASN A 56 13.28 -8.75 -12.27
N LYS A 57 12.07 -8.92 -11.72
CA LYS A 57 11.25 -7.82 -11.20
C LYS A 57 11.48 -7.64 -9.71
N LYS A 58 11.50 -6.38 -9.28
CA LYS A 58 11.65 -5.99 -7.87
C LYS A 58 10.60 -4.94 -7.54
N GLY A 59 9.86 -5.15 -6.44
CA GLY A 59 8.89 -4.20 -5.91
C GLY A 59 9.18 -3.92 -4.43
N THR A 60 9.01 -2.67 -4.01
CA THR A 60 9.11 -2.27 -2.61
C THR A 60 7.78 -1.69 -2.16
N PHE A 61 7.24 -2.24 -1.08
CA PHE A 61 5.91 -1.94 -0.57
C PHE A 61 5.99 -1.45 0.86
N HIS A 62 5.25 -0.37 1.16
CA HIS A 62 5.25 0.27 2.46
C HIS A 62 3.89 0.09 3.13
N PHE A 63 3.87 -0.41 4.37
CA PHE A 63 2.63 -0.64 5.11
C PHE A 63 2.86 -0.69 6.62
N GLY A 64 1.82 -0.37 7.39
CA GLY A 64 1.77 -0.59 8.83
C GLY A 64 1.04 -1.89 9.17
N LEU A 65 1.42 -2.54 10.26
CA LEU A 65 0.66 -3.65 10.84
C LEU A 65 -0.15 -3.16 12.04
N ASN A 66 -1.36 -3.67 12.19
CA ASN A 66 -2.24 -3.26 13.28
C ASN A 66 -1.78 -3.85 14.63
N ASP A 67 -1.39 -5.12 14.61
CA ASP A 67 -1.16 -5.90 15.83
C ASP A 67 0.30 -5.85 16.31
N TYR A 68 1.20 -5.24 15.55
CA TYR A 68 2.65 -5.26 15.82
C TYR A 68 3.31 -3.91 15.59
N LEU A 69 4.29 -3.58 16.44
CA LEU A 69 5.29 -2.57 16.12
C LEU A 69 6.19 -3.12 15.01
N CYS A 70 6.70 -2.25 14.13
CA CYS A 70 7.49 -2.70 12.99
C CYS A 70 8.70 -3.55 13.40
N ARG A 71 9.43 -3.14 14.46
CA ARG A 71 10.64 -3.84 14.87
C ARG A 71 10.36 -5.30 15.25
N ASP A 72 9.22 -5.54 15.88
CA ASP A 72 8.79 -6.87 16.29
C ASP A 72 8.27 -7.69 15.11
N SER A 73 7.71 -7.03 14.08
CA SER A 73 7.16 -7.72 12.92
C SER A 73 8.20 -8.13 11.87
N LEU A 74 9.41 -7.55 11.89
CA LEU A 74 10.49 -7.92 10.97
C LEU A 74 10.82 -9.42 11.01
N VAL A 75 10.63 -10.08 12.16
CA VAL A 75 10.88 -11.53 12.33
C VAL A 75 9.96 -12.40 11.48
N PHE A 76 8.81 -11.87 11.04
CA PHE A 76 7.88 -12.57 10.16
C PHE A 76 8.33 -12.54 8.70
N PHE A 77 9.11 -11.54 8.31
CA PHE A 77 9.50 -11.29 6.92
C PHE A 77 10.88 -11.86 6.61
N LYS A 78 11.01 -13.19 6.66
CA LYS A 78 12.27 -13.87 6.36
C LYS A 78 12.58 -13.81 4.86
N SER A 79 13.84 -13.53 4.54
CA SER A 79 14.31 -13.57 3.15
C SER A 79 14.07 -14.96 2.55
N GLY A 80 13.59 -15.00 1.31
CA GLY A 80 13.19 -16.22 0.61
C GLY A 80 11.77 -16.71 0.86
N SER A 81 11.06 -16.23 1.91
CA SER A 81 9.65 -16.57 2.12
C SER A 81 8.77 -16.04 1.00
N ASN A 82 7.70 -16.77 0.69
CA ASN A 82 6.76 -16.37 -0.35
C ASN A 82 5.75 -15.37 0.21
N VAL A 83 5.50 -14.31 -0.55
CA VAL A 83 4.53 -13.29 -0.19
C VAL A 83 3.69 -12.92 -1.40
N ASN A 84 2.39 -12.72 -1.14
CA ASN A 84 1.44 -12.17 -2.10
C ASN A 84 0.95 -10.83 -1.59
N ILE A 85 1.04 -9.82 -2.42
CA ILE A 85 0.70 -8.44 -2.09
C ILE A 85 -0.37 -7.98 -3.05
N LYS A 86 -1.49 -7.53 -2.50
CA LYS A 86 -2.55 -6.83 -3.22
C LYS A 86 -2.45 -5.35 -2.89
N PHE A 87 -2.38 -4.50 -3.90
CA PHE A 87 -2.28 -3.06 -3.72
C PHE A 87 -3.06 -2.30 -4.78
N LYS A 88 -3.47 -1.08 -4.45
CA LYS A 88 -3.98 -0.13 -5.44
C LYS A 88 -2.85 0.78 -5.88
N SER A 89 -2.70 0.95 -7.19
CA SER A 89 -1.82 1.97 -7.75
C SER A 89 -2.58 3.11 -8.41
N ILE A 90 -2.01 4.32 -8.28
CA ILE A 90 -2.40 5.47 -9.09
C ILE A 90 -1.20 5.75 -10.01
N ASN A 91 -1.38 5.49 -11.31
CA ASN A 91 -0.33 5.61 -12.33
C ASN A 91 0.98 4.87 -12.00
N GLY A 92 0.97 3.81 -11.19
CA GLY A 92 2.15 3.04 -10.81
C GLY A 92 3.08 3.69 -9.79
N TRP A 93 2.79 4.92 -9.32
CA TRP A 93 3.66 5.68 -8.41
C TRP A 93 3.28 5.53 -6.93
N PHE A 94 1.98 5.46 -6.63
CA PHE A 94 1.49 5.32 -5.26
C PHE A 94 0.96 3.92 -5.05
N HIS A 95 1.62 3.10 -4.25
CA HIS A 95 1.14 1.75 -3.93
C HIS A 95 0.46 1.80 -2.56
N ASN A 96 -0.86 1.78 -2.54
CA ASN A 96 -1.61 1.58 -1.29
C ASN A 96 -1.83 0.08 -1.09
N VAL A 97 -1.12 -0.50 -0.13
CA VAL A 97 -1.24 -1.93 0.16
C VAL A 97 -2.57 -2.22 0.83
N GLU A 98 -3.37 -3.10 0.22
CA GLU A 98 -4.67 -3.49 0.75
C GLU A 98 -4.62 -4.82 1.50
N GLN A 99 -3.73 -5.73 1.07
CA GLN A 99 -3.59 -7.03 1.70
C GLN A 99 -2.19 -7.59 1.48
N ILE A 100 -1.67 -8.25 2.51
CA ILE A 100 -0.44 -9.03 2.44
C ILE A 100 -0.74 -10.42 2.96
N SER A 101 -0.34 -11.42 2.18
CA SER A 101 -0.40 -12.83 2.55
C SER A 101 1.02 -13.40 2.58
N LEU A 102 1.47 -13.80 3.77
CA LEU A 102 2.76 -14.44 3.99
C LEU A 102 2.53 -15.94 4.15
N ASP A 103 3.13 -16.74 3.25
CA ASP A 103 2.97 -18.21 3.24
C ASP A 103 1.49 -18.67 3.36
N GLY A 104 0.58 -17.93 2.72
CA GLY A 104 -0.87 -18.20 2.70
C GLY A 104 -1.65 -17.63 3.90
N LYS A 105 -1.00 -16.95 4.85
CA LYS A 105 -1.66 -16.28 5.98
C LYS A 105 -1.73 -14.78 5.77
N ASN A 106 -2.94 -14.23 5.83
CA ASN A 106 -3.16 -12.80 5.71
C ASN A 106 -2.75 -12.06 6.98
N LEU A 107 -1.96 -11.00 6.82
CA LEU A 107 -1.59 -10.10 7.91
C LEU A 107 -2.64 -8.99 8.05
N ARG A 108 -2.88 -8.55 9.28
CA ARG A 108 -3.74 -7.41 9.58
C ARG A 108 -2.96 -6.10 9.41
N LEU A 109 -3.29 -5.39 8.33
CA LEU A 109 -2.73 -4.08 8.03
C LEU A 109 -3.38 -3.02 8.91
N ARG A 110 -2.64 -1.95 9.21
CA ARG A 110 -3.16 -0.83 9.97
C ARG A 110 -4.01 0.08 9.07
N GLY A 111 -5.15 0.52 9.60
CA GLY A 111 -6.06 1.43 8.88
C GLY A 111 -6.94 0.75 7.83
N HIS A 112 -7.04 -0.59 7.88
CA HIS A 112 -7.84 -1.40 6.96
C HIS A 112 -8.73 -2.40 7.71
#